data_AF-A0A2P7RD92-F1
#
_entry.id   AF-A0A2P7RD92-F1
#
_cell.length_a   1.000
_cell.length_b   1.000
_cell.length_c   1.000
_cell.angle_alpha   90.00
_cell.angle_beta   90.00
_cell.angle_gamma   90.00
#
_symmetry.space_group_name_H-M   'P 1'
#
loop_
_entity.id
_entity.type
_entity.pdbx_description
1 polymer ?
#
loop_
_entity_poly.entity_id
_entity_poly.type
_entity_poly.pdbx_seq_one_letter_code
_entity_poly.pdbx_strand_id
1 'polypeptide(L)'
;MAPAGGRLALSLSLPAGFRPGDILAFHRRDPEAIAERVDEAGLHKGLLWQGRPACLSIRFQGSVAVVRLAVDGRVAEADSPALEAMARRMLGLEQDVAAFEARYREHPQLGELLGRQRGLRVPLTATPFEALVWAVTGQQISVAAAVSIRRRLLLAAGLRHSSGLLCHPAAPQLGALGAERLRRAGFSAAKTATLLALCEQVGSGRLPLEHWLRTLPVEEIAARLGAVRGIGPWTINYSLLRGFGWLDGSLHGDVAVRRGLQRLLGKPGPLAEAEVRHWLAAFSPWRALLAAHLWAMQSAAGY
;
A
#
# COMPACT_ATOMS: atom_id res chain seq x y z
N MET A 1 -16.15 8.12 32.14
CA MET A 1 -16.84 7.66 30.91
C MET A 1 -15.97 8.01 29.71
N ALA A 2 -15.54 7.03 28.92
CA ALA A 2 -14.85 7.32 27.66
C ALA A 2 -15.81 8.15 26.76
N PRO A 3 -15.34 9.21 26.10
CA PRO A 3 -16.19 9.99 25.20
C PRO A 3 -16.80 9.06 24.16
N ALA A 4 -18.09 9.23 23.85
CA ALA A 4 -18.75 8.45 22.82
C ALA A 4 -17.98 8.61 21.49
N GLY A 5 -17.36 7.53 21.03
CA GLY A 5 -16.55 7.53 19.80
C GLY A 5 -17.41 7.83 18.59
N GLY A 6 -16.92 8.71 17.71
CA GLY A 6 -17.55 9.08 16.46
C GLY A 6 -17.54 7.93 15.47
N ARG A 7 -18.58 7.84 14.64
CA ARG A 7 -18.72 6.79 13.63
C ARG A 7 -19.12 7.36 12.27
N LEU A 8 -18.55 6.79 11.22
CA LEU A 8 -18.98 6.96 9.83
C LEU A 8 -19.27 5.60 9.21
N ALA A 9 -20.18 5.56 8.26
CA ALA A 9 -20.48 4.38 7.48
C ALA A 9 -20.87 4.77 6.05
N LEU A 10 -20.47 3.95 5.08
CA LEU A 10 -20.86 4.06 3.68
C LEU A 10 -20.83 2.69 3.02
N SER A 11 -21.41 2.59 1.83
CA SER A 11 -21.37 1.38 1.01
C SER A 11 -20.81 1.70 -0.37
N LEU A 12 -19.90 0.86 -0.87
CA LEU A 12 -19.31 0.98 -2.19
C LEU A 12 -19.77 -0.17 -3.08
N SER A 13 -20.19 0.16 -4.29
CA SER A 13 -20.46 -0.86 -5.32
C SER A 13 -19.14 -1.43 -5.84
N LEU A 14 -19.07 -2.74 -5.97
CA LEU A 14 -17.93 -3.48 -6.48
C LEU A 14 -18.21 -3.93 -7.92
N PRO A 15 -17.22 -3.81 -8.82
CA PRO A 15 -17.38 -4.26 -10.20
C PRO A 15 -17.54 -5.77 -10.29
N ALA A 16 -18.13 -6.25 -11.39
CA ALA A 16 -18.20 -7.68 -11.67
C ALA A 16 -16.78 -8.29 -11.70
N GLY A 17 -16.62 -9.46 -11.07
CA GLY A 17 -15.31 -10.11 -10.96
C GLY A 17 -14.34 -9.41 -10.02
N PHE A 18 -14.79 -8.50 -9.15
CA PHE A 18 -13.97 -8.00 -8.06
C PHE A 18 -13.47 -9.16 -7.19
N ARG A 19 -12.23 -9.06 -6.70
CA ARG A 19 -11.51 -10.13 -6.00
C ARG A 19 -11.23 -9.71 -4.55
N PRO A 20 -12.20 -9.84 -3.62
CA PRO A 20 -11.97 -9.51 -2.20
C PRO A 20 -10.77 -10.25 -1.61
N GLY A 21 -10.56 -11.49 -2.04
CA GLY A 21 -9.43 -12.32 -1.61
C GLY A 21 -8.07 -11.64 -1.77
N ASP A 22 -7.85 -10.88 -2.84
CA ASP A 22 -6.59 -10.18 -3.09
C ASP A 22 -6.38 -9.04 -2.09
N ILE A 23 -7.44 -8.28 -1.78
CA ILE A 23 -7.44 -7.24 -0.74
C ILE A 23 -7.16 -7.86 0.63
N LEU A 24 -7.90 -8.91 0.98
CA LEU A 24 -7.79 -9.59 2.27
C LEU A 24 -6.40 -10.21 2.45
N ALA A 25 -5.83 -10.81 1.41
CA ALA A 25 -4.51 -11.42 1.47
C ALA A 25 -3.39 -10.38 1.72
N PHE A 26 -3.48 -9.19 1.12
CA PHE A 26 -2.55 -8.09 1.41
C PHE A 26 -2.59 -7.66 2.88
N HIS A 27 -3.78 -7.66 3.49
CA HIS A 27 -3.96 -7.28 4.89
C HIS A 27 -3.66 -8.43 5.89
N ARG A 28 -3.72 -9.69 5.45
CA ARG A 28 -3.45 -10.88 6.28
C ARG A 28 -1.96 -11.21 6.46
N ARG A 29 -1.04 -10.38 5.94
CA ARG A 29 0.40 -10.67 5.94
C ARG A 29 1.04 -10.73 7.34
N ASP A 30 0.39 -10.16 8.36
CA ASP A 30 0.86 -10.25 9.75
C ASP A 30 0.03 -11.27 10.54
N PRO A 31 0.57 -12.46 10.85
CA PRO A 31 -0.18 -13.49 11.57
C PRO A 31 -0.52 -13.10 13.02
N GLU A 32 0.18 -12.14 13.62
CA GLU A 32 -0.15 -11.67 14.97
C GLU A 32 -1.34 -10.70 14.99
N ALA A 33 -1.78 -10.23 13.81
CA ALA A 33 -3.01 -9.45 13.62
C ALA A 33 -3.18 -8.25 14.57
N ILE A 34 -2.07 -7.61 14.98
CA ILE A 34 -2.10 -6.56 16.01
C ILE A 34 -2.60 -5.21 15.49
N ALA A 35 -2.48 -4.96 14.19
CA ALA A 35 -3.00 -3.75 13.53
C ALA A 35 -4.08 -4.06 12.49
N GLU A 36 -4.11 -5.29 11.97
CA GLU A 36 -5.03 -5.73 10.93
C GLU A 36 -5.57 -7.10 11.31
N ARG A 37 -6.88 -7.21 11.50
CA ARG A 37 -7.58 -8.49 11.70
C ARG A 37 -8.39 -8.77 10.44
N VAL A 38 -8.19 -9.94 9.85
CA VAL A 38 -8.76 -10.31 8.56
C VAL A 38 -9.42 -11.67 8.67
N ASP A 39 -10.70 -11.75 8.35
CA ASP A 39 -11.44 -13.00 8.22
C ASP A 39 -11.84 -13.23 6.75
N GLU A 40 -12.77 -14.14 6.48
CA GLU A 40 -13.23 -14.42 5.11
C GLU A 40 -14.14 -13.32 4.55
N ALA A 41 -14.84 -12.60 5.43
CA ALA A 41 -15.87 -11.64 5.06
C ALA A 41 -15.37 -10.19 5.08
N GLY A 42 -14.18 -9.92 5.59
CA GLY A 42 -13.64 -8.57 5.62
C GLY A 42 -12.37 -8.38 6.43
N LEU A 43 -12.07 -7.11 6.69
CA LEU A 43 -10.94 -6.69 7.49
C LEU A 43 -11.31 -5.59 8.48
N HIS A 44 -10.54 -5.55 9.56
CA HIS A 44 -10.46 -4.43 10.49
C HIS A 44 -9.02 -3.93 10.52
N LYS A 45 -8.80 -2.63 10.34
CA LYS A 45 -7.47 -2.00 10.31
C LYS A 45 -7.41 -0.82 11.26
N GLY A 46 -6.40 -0.81 12.14
CA GLY A 46 -6.06 0.33 12.97
C GLY A 46 -5.31 1.39 12.16
N LEU A 47 -5.79 2.64 12.19
CA LEU A 47 -5.17 3.78 11.54
C LEU A 47 -5.35 5.06 12.36
N LEU A 48 -4.70 6.15 11.98
CA LEU A 48 -5.03 7.47 12.50
C LEU A 48 -5.97 8.20 11.54
N TRP A 49 -7.11 8.67 12.06
CA TRP A 49 -8.02 9.56 11.37
C TRP A 49 -7.89 10.96 11.95
N GLN A 50 -7.39 11.92 11.17
CA GLN A 50 -7.15 13.30 11.62
C GLN A 50 -6.36 13.36 12.94
N GLY A 51 -5.32 12.51 13.05
CA GLY A 51 -4.45 12.43 14.23
C GLY A 51 -5.01 11.61 15.41
N ARG A 52 -6.23 11.05 15.31
CA ARG A 52 -6.85 10.24 16.36
C ARG A 52 -6.85 8.75 16.02
N PRO A 53 -6.65 7.85 16.99
CA PRO A 53 -6.83 6.41 16.76
C PRO A 53 -8.22 6.09 16.21
N ALA A 54 -8.25 5.27 15.17
CA ALA A 54 -9.46 4.83 14.51
C ALA A 54 -9.34 3.36 14.06
N CYS A 55 -10.49 2.69 13.96
CA CYS A 55 -10.65 1.37 13.38
C CYS A 55 -11.51 1.47 12.11
N LEU A 56 -10.88 1.20 10.97
CA LEU A 56 -11.56 0.99 9.70
C LEU A 56 -12.04 -0.46 9.63
N SER A 57 -13.30 -0.66 9.24
CA SER A 57 -13.85 -1.97 8.91
C SER A 57 -14.33 -1.96 7.46
N ILE A 58 -13.96 -2.96 6.69
CA ILE A 58 -14.49 -3.21 5.35
C ILE A 58 -15.06 -4.62 5.33
N ARG A 59 -16.35 -4.77 5.05
CA ARG A 59 -17.05 -6.04 4.94
C ARG A 59 -17.57 -6.23 3.53
N PHE A 60 -17.26 -7.36 2.92
CA PHE A 60 -17.70 -7.71 1.57
C PHE A 60 -19.02 -8.50 1.63
N GLN A 61 -20.03 -8.04 0.89
CA GLN A 61 -21.38 -8.59 0.84
C GLN A 61 -21.83 -8.64 -0.62
N GLY A 62 -21.56 -9.75 -1.30
CA GLY A 62 -21.81 -9.87 -2.74
C GLY A 62 -21.04 -8.81 -3.54
N SER A 63 -21.75 -7.97 -4.28
CA SER A 63 -21.19 -6.87 -5.07
C SER A 63 -21.06 -5.55 -4.29
N VAL A 64 -21.13 -5.58 -2.95
CA VAL A 64 -21.04 -4.38 -2.11
C VAL A 64 -19.93 -4.52 -1.07
N ALA A 65 -19.17 -3.47 -0.84
CA ALA A 65 -18.29 -3.32 0.31
C ALA A 65 -18.90 -2.33 1.29
N VAL A 66 -19.26 -2.80 2.49
CA VAL A 66 -19.72 -1.96 3.59
C VAL A 66 -18.51 -1.46 4.37
N VAL A 67 -18.31 -0.16 4.39
CA VAL A 67 -17.18 0.50 5.02
C VAL A 67 -17.66 1.23 6.27
N ARG A 68 -16.99 1.02 7.40
CA ARG A 68 -17.25 1.73 8.66
C ARG A 68 -15.96 2.25 9.25
N LEU A 69 -16.01 3.43 9.84
CA LEU A 69 -14.91 4.02 10.60
C LEU A 69 -15.38 4.34 12.00
N ALA A 70 -14.74 3.77 13.01
CA ALA A 70 -14.90 4.16 14.41
C ALA A 70 -13.67 4.96 14.84
N VAL A 71 -13.86 6.13 15.44
CA VAL A 71 -12.78 7.03 15.87
C VAL A 71 -12.88 7.25 17.37
N ASP A 72 -11.74 7.20 18.08
CA ASP A 72 -11.65 7.57 19.50
C ASP A 72 -11.68 9.10 19.66
N GLY A 73 -12.83 9.68 19.35
CA GLY A 73 -13.10 11.11 19.36
C GLY A 73 -14.25 11.47 18.43
N ARG A 74 -14.50 12.76 18.25
CA ARG A 74 -15.54 13.24 17.31
C ARG A 74 -15.11 13.01 15.86
N VAL A 75 -16.08 12.68 15.01
CA VAL A 75 -16.03 12.67 13.55
C VAL A 75 -17.25 13.41 13.03
N ALA A 76 -17.10 14.18 11.96
CA ALA A 76 -18.22 14.92 11.35
C ALA A 76 -18.77 14.16 10.15
N GLU A 77 -20.07 14.29 9.84
CA GLU A 77 -20.63 13.71 8.61
C GLU A 77 -19.94 14.26 7.35
N ALA A 78 -19.44 15.50 7.41
CA ALA A 78 -18.63 16.14 6.37
C ALA A 78 -17.32 15.39 6.04
N ASP A 79 -16.88 14.47 6.91
CA ASP A 79 -15.72 13.62 6.69
C ASP A 79 -16.03 12.38 5.80
N SER A 80 -17.31 12.09 5.53
CA SER A 80 -17.73 10.93 4.74
C SER A 80 -17.11 10.86 3.34
N PRO A 81 -17.02 11.95 2.54
CA PRO A 81 -16.35 11.93 1.24
C PRO A 81 -14.86 11.55 1.32
N ALA A 82 -14.17 11.94 2.40
CA ALA A 82 -12.78 11.57 2.60
C ALA A 82 -12.63 10.07 2.92
N LEU A 83 -13.58 9.52 3.69
CA LEU A 83 -13.65 8.07 3.97
C LEU A 83 -13.93 7.29 2.68
N GLU A 84 -14.88 7.75 1.87
CA GLU A 84 -15.19 7.14 0.56
C GLU A 84 -13.96 7.11 -0.33
N ALA A 85 -13.28 8.25 -0.51
CA ALA A 85 -12.10 8.35 -1.35
C ALA A 85 -10.97 7.42 -0.85
N MET A 86 -10.74 7.35 0.46
CA MET A 86 -9.75 6.43 1.03
C MET A 86 -10.12 4.96 0.76
N ALA A 87 -11.38 4.58 0.99
CA ALA A 87 -11.83 3.21 0.81
C ALA A 87 -11.81 2.76 -0.66
N ARG A 88 -12.24 3.64 -1.59
CA ARG A 88 -12.15 3.39 -3.04
C ARG A 88 -10.71 3.12 -3.48
N ARG A 89 -9.76 3.94 -3.01
CA ARG A 89 -8.33 3.74 -3.26
C ARG A 89 -7.82 2.43 -2.66
N MET A 90 -8.07 2.15 -1.38
CA MET A 90 -7.63 0.91 -0.73
C MET A 90 -8.12 -0.35 -1.46
N LEU A 91 -9.33 -0.30 -2.01
CA LEU A 91 -9.93 -1.37 -2.81
C LEU A 91 -9.49 -1.38 -4.29
N GLY A 92 -8.69 -0.41 -4.72
CA GLY A 92 -8.23 -0.28 -6.11
C GLY A 92 -9.35 0.01 -7.11
N LEU A 93 -10.47 0.61 -6.67
CA LEU A 93 -11.63 0.85 -7.53
C LEU A 93 -11.41 1.94 -8.58
N GLU A 94 -10.35 2.73 -8.44
CA GLU A 94 -9.95 3.78 -9.38
C GLU A 94 -8.97 3.28 -10.45
N GLN A 95 -8.60 1.98 -10.41
CA GLN A 95 -7.66 1.39 -11.35
C GLN A 95 -8.39 0.92 -12.61
N ASP A 96 -7.95 1.42 -13.77
CA ASP A 96 -8.47 1.01 -15.09
C ASP A 96 -7.87 -0.35 -15.53
N VAL A 97 -8.20 -1.38 -14.76
CA VAL A 97 -7.80 -2.76 -15.03
C VAL A 97 -8.47 -3.29 -16.30
N ALA A 98 -9.69 -2.83 -16.60
CA ALA A 98 -10.43 -3.29 -17.76
C ALA A 98 -9.74 -2.86 -19.07
N ALA A 99 -9.25 -1.62 -19.17
CA ALA A 99 -8.50 -1.17 -20.33
C ALA A 99 -7.18 -1.94 -20.50
N PHE A 100 -6.45 -2.17 -19.41
CA PHE A 100 -5.23 -2.99 -19.44
C PHE A 100 -5.50 -4.40 -19.94
N GLU A 101 -6.51 -5.08 -19.39
CA GLU A 101 -6.89 -6.42 -19.80
C GLU A 101 -7.34 -6.45 -21.26
N ALA A 102 -8.21 -5.55 -21.68
CA ALA A 102 -8.66 -5.46 -23.07
C ALA A 102 -7.49 -5.29 -24.04
N ARG A 103 -6.50 -4.47 -23.68
CA ARG A 103 -5.32 -4.18 -24.51
C ARG A 103 -4.39 -5.38 -24.69
N TYR A 104 -4.23 -6.21 -23.65
CA TYR A 104 -3.20 -7.26 -23.60
C TYR A 104 -3.75 -8.69 -23.50
N ARG A 105 -5.07 -8.92 -23.50
CA ARG A 105 -5.67 -10.26 -23.39
C ARG A 105 -5.22 -11.24 -24.50
N GLU A 106 -4.83 -10.74 -25.67
CA GLU A 106 -4.36 -11.54 -26.81
C GLU A 106 -2.84 -11.47 -26.97
N HIS A 107 -2.13 -10.80 -26.06
CA HIS A 107 -0.68 -10.68 -26.11
C HIS A 107 -0.05 -12.07 -25.89
N PRO A 108 0.91 -12.51 -26.74
CA PRO A 108 1.41 -13.88 -26.75
C PRO A 108 2.04 -14.32 -25.42
N GLN A 109 2.57 -13.38 -24.64
CA GLN A 109 3.17 -13.65 -23.33
C GLN A 109 2.24 -13.35 -22.15
N LEU A 110 1.20 -12.52 -22.32
CA LEU A 110 0.35 -12.08 -21.19
C LEU A 110 -1.04 -12.68 -21.20
N GLY A 111 -1.58 -13.08 -22.34
CA GLY A 111 -2.98 -13.47 -22.47
C GLY A 111 -3.39 -14.57 -21.48
N GLU A 112 -2.57 -15.61 -21.35
CA GLU A 112 -2.82 -16.70 -20.38
C GLU A 112 -2.75 -16.22 -18.93
N LEU A 113 -1.77 -15.39 -18.59
CA LEU A 113 -1.60 -14.82 -17.25
C LEU A 113 -2.82 -13.95 -16.88
N LEU A 114 -3.24 -13.07 -17.78
CA LEU A 114 -4.39 -12.19 -17.59
C LEU A 114 -5.70 -12.96 -17.54
N GLY A 115 -5.85 -14.03 -18.33
CA GLY A 115 -7.00 -14.93 -18.25
C GLY A 115 -7.15 -15.56 -16.86
N ARG A 116 -6.04 -15.98 -16.24
CA ARG A 116 -6.03 -16.57 -14.88
C ARG A 116 -6.23 -15.54 -13.76
N GLN A 117 -5.79 -14.31 -13.98
CA GLN A 117 -5.76 -13.25 -12.96
C GLN A 117 -6.74 -12.11 -13.25
N ARG A 118 -7.76 -12.38 -14.08
CA ARG A 118 -8.75 -11.37 -14.48
C ARG A 118 -9.36 -10.68 -13.27
N GLY A 119 -9.48 -9.35 -13.33
CA GLY A 119 -10.03 -8.48 -12.31
C GLY A 119 -9.03 -8.07 -11.22
N LEU A 120 -7.76 -8.50 -11.32
CA LEU A 120 -6.71 -8.18 -10.34
C LEU A 120 -6.53 -6.68 -10.22
N ARG A 121 -6.58 -6.20 -8.97
CA ARG A 121 -6.31 -4.81 -8.58
C ARG A 121 -5.17 -4.81 -7.58
N VAL A 122 -4.49 -3.68 -7.46
CA VAL A 122 -3.47 -3.48 -6.44
C VAL A 122 -4.12 -2.87 -5.20
N PRO A 123 -4.11 -3.54 -4.04
CA PRO A 123 -4.54 -2.90 -2.79
C PRO A 123 -3.65 -1.70 -2.44
N LEU A 124 -4.22 -0.57 -2.09
CA LEU A 124 -3.46 0.60 -1.63
C LEU A 124 -3.43 0.65 -0.10
N THR A 125 -2.45 1.38 0.46
CA THR A 125 -2.45 1.74 1.88
C THR A 125 -3.46 2.85 2.16
N ALA A 126 -3.78 3.10 3.43
CA ALA A 126 -4.75 4.14 3.79
C ALA A 126 -4.24 5.53 3.44
N THR A 127 -2.94 5.78 3.63
CA THR A 127 -2.26 7.04 3.28
C THR A 127 -1.00 6.80 2.44
N PRO A 128 -0.55 7.79 1.65
CA PRO A 128 0.74 7.71 0.97
C PRO A 128 1.93 7.63 1.94
N PHE A 129 1.81 8.27 3.12
CA PHE A 129 2.84 8.17 4.16
C PHE A 129 3.01 6.72 4.65
N GLU A 130 1.91 5.99 4.84
CA GLU A 130 1.96 4.58 5.21
C GLU A 130 2.68 3.73 4.13
N ALA A 131 2.42 4.00 2.84
CA ALA A 131 3.13 3.33 1.73
C ALA A 131 4.64 3.59 1.77
N LEU A 132 5.06 4.83 2.00
CA LEU A 132 6.47 5.21 2.11
C LEU A 132 7.17 4.54 3.28
N VAL A 133 6.55 4.56 4.47
CA VAL A 133 7.09 3.89 5.67
C VAL A 133 7.25 2.39 5.40
N TRP A 134 6.25 1.76 4.78
CA TRP A 134 6.33 0.35 4.40
C TRP A 134 7.44 0.09 3.37
N ALA A 135 7.56 0.93 2.34
CA ALA A 135 8.60 0.81 1.32
C ALA A 135 10.00 0.88 1.93
N VAL A 136 10.28 1.89 2.77
CA VAL A 136 11.56 2.04 3.47
C VAL A 136 11.83 0.86 4.42
N THR A 137 10.79 0.40 5.12
CA THR A 137 10.88 -0.80 5.98
C THR A 137 11.33 -2.02 5.18
N GLY A 138 10.72 -2.27 4.02
CA GLY A 138 10.93 -3.44 3.17
C GLY A 138 12.20 -3.43 2.31
N GLN A 139 12.97 -2.34 2.24
CA GLN A 139 14.16 -2.28 1.38
C GLN A 139 15.15 -3.42 1.72
N GLN A 140 15.58 -4.15 0.69
CA GLN A 140 16.65 -5.17 0.76
C GLN A 140 16.42 -6.31 1.77
N ILE A 141 15.18 -6.57 2.16
CA ILE A 141 14.82 -7.65 3.09
C ILE A 141 13.60 -8.44 2.59
N SER A 142 13.34 -9.59 3.20
CA SER A 142 12.13 -10.36 2.90
C SER A 142 10.87 -9.68 3.44
N VAL A 143 9.71 -10.00 2.87
CA VAL A 143 8.40 -9.52 3.36
C VAL A 143 8.19 -9.93 4.82
N ALA A 144 8.55 -11.17 5.20
CA ALA A 144 8.43 -11.64 6.58
C ALA A 144 9.26 -10.80 7.57
N ALA A 145 10.50 -10.45 7.19
CA ALA A 145 11.34 -9.56 8.01
C ALA A 145 10.74 -8.14 8.09
N ALA A 146 10.21 -7.62 6.99
CA ALA A 146 9.55 -6.32 6.95
C ALA A 146 8.29 -6.27 7.84
N VAL A 147 7.46 -7.33 7.82
CA VAL A 147 6.30 -7.49 8.70
C VAL A 147 6.75 -7.49 10.17
N SER A 148 7.82 -8.21 10.51
CA SER A 148 8.35 -8.26 11.87
C SER A 148 8.84 -6.89 12.37
N ILE A 149 9.56 -6.13 11.52
CA ILE A 149 10.00 -4.76 11.84
C ILE A 149 8.79 -3.83 11.98
N ARG A 150 7.82 -3.89 11.06
CA ARG A 150 6.57 -3.12 11.15
C ARG A 150 5.86 -3.39 12.48
N ARG A 151 5.80 -4.64 12.92
CA ARG A 151 5.17 -5.00 14.19
C ARG A 151 5.83 -4.31 15.38
N ARG A 152 7.16 -4.39 15.47
CA ARG A 152 7.93 -3.69 16.52
C ARG A 152 7.79 -2.18 16.43
N LEU A 153 7.68 -1.62 15.22
CA LEU A 153 7.43 -0.20 15.02
C LEU A 153 6.07 0.22 15.61
N LEU A 154 5.01 -0.53 15.33
CA LEU A 154 3.67 -0.25 15.83
C LEU A 154 3.60 -0.37 17.36
N LEU A 155 4.27 -1.39 17.92
CA LEU A 155 4.41 -1.54 19.38
C LEU A 155 5.17 -0.36 20.00
N ALA A 156 6.23 0.13 19.36
CA ALA A 156 6.94 1.32 19.80
C ALA A 156 6.09 2.59 19.67
N ALA A 157 5.31 2.74 18.60
CA ALA A 157 4.37 3.86 18.47
C ALA A 157 3.33 3.87 19.58
N GLY A 158 2.84 2.70 20.01
CA GLY A 158 1.90 2.57 21.13
C GLY A 158 0.53 3.20 20.88
N LEU A 159 0.24 3.60 19.63
CA LEU A 159 -1.03 4.19 19.23
C LEU A 159 -2.06 3.08 19.13
N ARG A 160 -3.05 3.08 20.02
CA ARG A 160 -4.06 2.02 20.10
C ARG A 160 -5.45 2.61 20.04
N HIS A 161 -6.28 2.07 19.16
CA HIS A 161 -7.71 2.35 19.16
C HIS A 161 -8.43 1.53 20.23
N SER A 162 -9.58 2.00 20.72
CA SER A 162 -10.42 1.33 21.73
C SER A 162 -10.82 -0.12 21.40
N SER A 163 -10.79 -0.53 20.13
CA SER A 163 -10.95 -1.92 19.68
C SER A 163 -9.78 -2.85 20.03
N GLY A 164 -8.68 -2.29 20.53
CA GLY A 164 -7.43 -2.98 20.81
C GLY A 164 -6.48 -3.08 19.62
N LEU A 165 -6.83 -2.62 18.42
CA LEU A 165 -5.91 -2.58 17.28
C LEU A 165 -4.88 -1.46 17.42
N LEU A 166 -3.62 -1.75 17.07
CA LEU A 166 -2.60 -0.72 16.91
C LEU A 166 -2.80 0.04 15.61
N CYS A 167 -2.58 1.35 15.68
CA CYS A 167 -2.71 2.27 14.57
C CYS A 167 -1.35 2.55 13.94
N HIS A 168 -1.32 2.61 12.61
CA HIS A 168 -0.15 3.11 11.89
C HIS A 168 0.10 4.59 12.26
N PRO A 169 1.32 4.96 12.70
CA PRO A 169 1.63 6.34 13.06
C PRO A 169 1.65 7.25 11.83
N ALA A 170 1.18 8.48 11.98
CA ALA A 170 1.46 9.56 11.03
C ALA A 170 2.85 10.14 11.29
N ALA A 171 3.30 11.05 10.42
CA ALA A 171 4.64 11.63 10.48
C ALA A 171 5.02 12.22 11.86
N PRO A 172 4.16 13.00 12.56
CA PRO A 172 4.51 13.53 13.88
C PRO A 172 4.78 12.43 14.93
N GLN A 173 3.93 11.40 14.97
CA GLN A 173 4.07 10.30 15.94
C GLN A 173 5.28 9.41 15.62
N LEU A 174 5.54 9.16 14.33
CA LEU A 174 6.71 8.40 13.91
C LEU A 174 8.01 9.15 14.21
N GLY A 175 8.05 10.46 13.93
CA GLY A 175 9.20 11.33 14.20
C GLY A 175 9.53 11.41 15.69
N ALA A 176 8.51 11.47 16.55
CA ALA A 176 8.66 11.51 18.01
C ALA A 176 9.27 10.24 18.62
N LEU A 177 9.30 9.11 17.89
CA LEU A 177 10.03 7.91 18.35
C LEU A 177 11.53 8.17 18.49
N GLY A 178 12.09 9.02 17.63
CA GLY A 178 13.52 9.26 17.55
C GLY A 178 14.34 8.05 17.05
N ALA A 179 15.62 8.31 16.79
CA ALA A 179 16.50 7.32 16.17
C ALA A 179 16.70 6.06 17.02
N GLU A 180 16.78 6.21 18.34
CA GLU A 180 17.06 5.11 19.25
C GLU A 180 15.92 4.07 19.26
N ARG A 181 14.65 4.52 19.36
CA ARG A 181 13.49 3.61 19.36
C ARG A 181 13.29 2.97 17.99
N LEU A 182 13.55 3.69 16.90
CA LEU A 182 13.53 3.11 15.55
C LEU A 182 14.60 2.01 15.40
N ARG A 183 15.83 2.24 15.86
CA ARG A 183 16.86 1.19 15.84
C ARG A 183 16.46 -0.02 16.68
N ARG A 184 15.91 0.18 17.88
CA ARG A 184 15.35 -0.91 18.70
C ARG A 184 14.21 -1.68 18.01
N ALA A 185 13.43 -1.01 17.17
CA ALA A 185 12.40 -1.67 16.36
C ALA A 185 12.98 -2.51 15.19
N GLY A 186 14.29 -2.42 14.93
CA GLY A 186 15.00 -3.21 13.92
C GLY A 186 15.35 -2.46 12.65
N PHE A 187 15.26 -1.12 12.64
CA PHE A 187 15.71 -0.32 11.50
C PHE A 187 17.23 -0.13 11.52
N SER A 188 17.86 -0.20 10.35
CA SER A 188 19.27 0.18 10.19
C SER A 188 19.46 1.69 10.40
N ALA A 189 20.71 2.14 10.59
CA ALA A 189 21.02 3.56 10.69
C ALA A 189 20.54 4.35 9.45
N ALA A 190 20.75 3.81 8.25
CA ALA A 190 20.30 4.43 7.01
C ALA A 190 18.77 4.55 6.94
N LYS A 191 18.03 3.46 7.19
CA LYS A 191 16.55 3.49 7.20
C LYS A 191 16.00 4.43 8.27
N THR A 192 16.64 4.45 9.44
CA THR A 192 16.29 5.37 10.53
C THR A 192 16.43 6.83 10.09
N ALA A 193 17.57 7.19 9.48
CA ALA A 193 17.79 8.55 8.98
C ALA A 193 16.77 8.94 7.91
N THR A 194 16.47 8.03 6.97
CA THR A 194 15.46 8.25 5.92
C THR A 194 14.06 8.45 6.51
N LEU A 195 13.64 7.63 7.48
CA LEU A 195 12.32 7.77 8.11
C LEU A 195 12.20 9.09 8.89
N LEU A 196 13.24 9.49 9.63
CA LEU A 196 13.22 10.77 10.35
C LEU A 196 13.20 11.98 9.40
N ALA A 197 13.97 11.93 8.31
CA ALA A 197 13.92 12.96 7.26
C ALA A 197 12.53 13.05 6.62
N LEU A 198 11.89 11.91 6.32
CA LEU A 198 10.51 11.86 5.84
C LEU A 198 9.54 12.48 6.85
N CYS A 199 9.64 12.13 8.13
CA CYS A 199 8.78 12.68 9.18
C CYS A 199 8.91 14.20 9.27
N GLU A 200 10.13 14.71 9.19
CA GLU A 200 10.44 16.13 9.26
C GLU A 200 9.87 16.88 8.05
N GLN A 201 10.06 16.37 6.83
CA GLN A 201 9.56 17.04 5.63
C GLN A 201 8.03 16.98 5.50
N VAL A 202 7.39 15.89 5.94
CA VAL A 202 5.93 15.80 6.00
C VAL A 202 5.38 16.70 7.11
N GLY A 203 5.97 16.65 8.31
CA GLY A 203 5.55 17.46 9.46
C GLY A 203 5.70 18.97 9.26
N SER A 204 6.69 19.40 8.47
CA SER A 204 6.89 20.80 8.07
C SER A 204 6.07 21.23 6.85
N GLY A 205 5.31 20.33 6.24
CA GLY A 205 4.49 20.62 5.05
C GLY A 205 5.27 20.73 3.74
N ARG A 206 6.56 20.39 3.71
CA ARG A 206 7.37 20.34 2.47
C ARG A 206 6.98 19.16 1.56
N LEU A 207 6.50 18.07 2.17
CA LEU A 207 5.89 16.93 1.49
C LEU A 207 4.43 16.76 1.96
N PRO A 208 3.46 17.57 1.47
CA PRO A 208 2.05 17.43 1.82
C PRO A 208 1.41 16.28 1.02
N LEU A 209 1.81 15.05 1.33
CA LEU A 209 1.54 13.86 0.51
C LEU A 209 0.05 13.64 0.24
N GLU A 210 -0.82 13.82 1.23
CA GLU A 210 -2.27 13.67 1.12
C GLU A 210 -2.89 14.73 0.21
N HIS A 211 -2.29 15.92 0.13
CA HIS A 211 -2.73 16.97 -0.79
C HIS A 211 -2.36 16.62 -2.24
N TRP A 212 -1.15 16.07 -2.45
CA TRP A 212 -0.65 15.70 -3.78
C TRP A 212 -1.51 14.65 -4.49
N LEU A 213 -2.24 13.80 -3.76
CA LEU A 213 -3.19 12.83 -4.32
C LEU A 213 -4.15 13.41 -5.37
N ARG A 214 -4.44 14.72 -5.32
CA ARG A 214 -5.39 15.39 -6.22
C ARG A 214 -4.78 16.49 -7.07
N THR A 215 -3.56 16.92 -6.79
CA THR A 215 -3.06 18.21 -7.28
C THR A 215 -1.71 18.17 -7.96
N LEU A 216 -0.86 17.17 -7.69
CA LEU A 216 0.52 17.17 -8.17
C LEU A 216 0.74 16.09 -9.25
N PRO A 217 1.32 16.43 -10.41
CA PRO A 217 1.73 15.46 -11.42
C PRO A 217 2.69 14.42 -10.84
N VAL A 218 2.63 13.19 -11.35
CA VAL A 218 3.38 12.07 -10.78
C VAL A 218 4.89 12.24 -10.92
N GLU A 219 5.34 12.89 -11.99
CA GLU A 219 6.75 13.20 -12.25
C GLU A 219 7.30 14.15 -11.18
N GLU A 220 6.51 15.14 -10.77
CA GLU A 220 6.88 16.06 -9.69
C GLU A 220 6.88 15.37 -8.32
N ILE A 221 5.90 14.49 -8.05
CA ILE A 221 5.91 13.65 -6.84
C ILE A 221 7.18 12.81 -6.81
N ALA A 222 7.52 12.14 -7.91
CA ALA A 222 8.71 11.31 -8.03
C ALA A 222 10.00 12.10 -7.78
N ALA A 223 10.13 13.29 -8.38
CA ALA A 223 11.29 14.16 -8.20
C ALA A 223 11.45 14.61 -6.74
N ARG A 224 10.37 15.04 -6.09
CA ARG A 224 10.40 15.48 -4.68
C ARG A 224 10.69 14.34 -3.72
N LEU A 225 10.13 13.15 -3.96
CA LEU A 225 10.45 11.96 -3.18
C LEU A 225 11.91 11.53 -3.37
N GLY A 226 12.43 11.60 -4.61
CA GLY A 226 13.81 11.27 -4.93
C GLY A 226 14.85 12.21 -4.30
N ALA A 227 14.46 13.43 -3.92
CA ALA A 227 15.32 14.35 -3.18
C ALA A 227 15.56 13.93 -1.72
N VAL A 228 14.75 13.00 -1.17
CA VAL A 228 14.94 12.48 0.19
C VAL A 228 16.00 11.40 0.20
N ARG A 229 17.09 11.62 0.95
CA ARG A 229 18.19 10.66 1.08
C ARG A 229 17.69 9.28 1.52
N GLY A 230 18.03 8.25 0.75
CA GLY A 230 17.64 6.86 0.97
C GLY A 230 16.32 6.45 0.30
N ILE A 231 15.68 7.36 -0.45
CA ILE A 231 14.56 7.04 -1.34
C ILE A 231 15.09 6.92 -2.77
N GLY A 232 15.26 5.68 -3.22
CA GLY A 232 15.70 5.37 -4.58
C GLY A 232 14.53 5.01 -5.52
N PRO A 233 14.83 4.74 -6.81
CA PRO A 233 13.82 4.47 -7.84
C PRO A 233 12.80 3.40 -7.46
N TRP A 234 13.22 2.29 -6.85
CA TRP A 234 12.28 1.25 -6.41
C TRP A 234 11.32 1.76 -5.32
N THR A 235 11.81 2.53 -4.35
CA THR A 235 10.99 3.08 -3.26
C THR A 235 9.97 4.09 -3.80
N ILE A 236 10.38 4.93 -4.76
CA ILE A 236 9.51 5.88 -5.45
C ILE A 236 8.39 5.13 -6.17
N ASN A 237 8.74 4.22 -7.10
CA ASN A 237 7.74 3.50 -7.91
C ASN A 237 6.80 2.65 -7.05
N TYR A 238 7.30 2.01 -5.99
CA TYR A 238 6.45 1.28 -5.06
C TYR A 238 5.49 2.20 -4.29
N SER A 239 5.97 3.37 -3.84
CA SER A 239 5.15 4.32 -3.09
C SER A 239 4.11 5.00 -3.97
N LEU A 240 4.46 5.31 -5.23
CA LEU A 240 3.52 5.79 -6.23
C LEU A 240 2.41 4.76 -6.50
N LEU A 241 2.76 3.48 -6.61
CA LEU A 241 1.78 2.41 -6.77
C LEU A 241 0.86 2.28 -5.54
N ARG A 242 1.42 2.05 -4.35
CA ARG A 242 0.65 1.69 -3.15
C ARG A 242 0.05 2.86 -2.40
N GLY A 243 0.63 4.05 -2.54
CA GLY A 243 0.20 5.27 -1.88
C GLY A 243 -0.65 6.17 -2.77
N PHE A 244 -0.32 6.27 -4.06
CA PHE A 244 -0.96 7.19 -5.00
C PHE A 244 -1.79 6.49 -6.08
N GLY A 245 -1.74 5.15 -6.18
CA GLY A 245 -2.51 4.40 -7.17
C GLY A 245 -1.97 4.51 -8.59
N TRP A 246 -0.73 4.99 -8.77
CA TRP A 246 -0.15 5.15 -10.10
C TRP A 246 0.33 3.80 -10.66
N LEU A 247 -0.26 3.39 -11.79
CA LEU A 247 -0.10 2.06 -12.36
C LEU A 247 1.07 1.93 -13.34
N ASP A 248 1.83 3.00 -13.59
CA ASP A 248 2.91 2.99 -14.60
C ASP A 248 4.33 2.98 -14.03
N GLY A 249 4.48 2.73 -12.73
CA GLY A 249 5.80 2.66 -12.09
C GLY A 249 6.64 1.46 -12.53
N SER A 250 7.89 1.70 -12.89
CA SER A 250 8.80 0.62 -13.28
C SER A 250 9.44 -0.02 -12.05
N LEU A 251 9.00 -1.23 -11.70
CA LEU A 251 9.53 -2.05 -10.59
C LEU A 251 10.60 -3.05 -11.06
N HIS A 252 11.41 -2.67 -12.05
CA HIS A 252 12.41 -3.54 -12.68
C HIS A 252 13.53 -4.03 -11.74
N GLY A 253 13.86 -3.25 -10.69
CA GLY A 253 14.79 -3.66 -9.63
C GLY A 253 14.17 -4.60 -8.57
N ASP A 254 12.86 -4.82 -8.60
CA ASP A 254 12.18 -5.69 -7.63
C ASP A 254 12.51 -7.16 -7.91
N VAL A 255 13.04 -7.84 -6.90
CA VAL A 255 13.51 -9.22 -7.04
C VAL A 255 12.35 -10.17 -7.36
N ALA A 256 11.16 -9.94 -6.80
CA ALA A 256 10.00 -10.75 -7.12
C ALA A 256 9.55 -10.47 -8.56
N VAL A 257 9.46 -9.21 -8.99
CA VAL A 257 9.13 -8.88 -10.40
C VAL A 257 10.10 -9.56 -11.38
N ARG A 258 11.41 -9.50 -11.12
CA ARG A 258 12.44 -10.16 -11.96
C ARG A 258 12.23 -11.67 -12.04
N ARG A 259 11.99 -12.34 -10.92
CA ARG A 259 11.70 -13.80 -10.88
C ARG A 259 10.37 -14.16 -11.54
N GLY A 260 9.36 -13.30 -11.39
CA GLY A 260 8.07 -13.47 -12.05
C GLY A 260 8.24 -13.38 -13.56
N LEU A 261 8.93 -12.35 -14.04
CA LEU A 261 9.18 -12.20 -15.47
C LEU A 261 10.03 -13.33 -16.04
N GLN A 262 11.07 -13.76 -15.34
CA GLN A 262 11.88 -14.93 -15.73
C GLN A 262 11.00 -16.16 -15.98
N ARG A 263 10.09 -16.45 -15.05
CA ARG A 263 9.16 -17.58 -15.16
C ARG A 263 8.18 -17.42 -16.31
N LEU A 264 7.60 -16.22 -16.45
CA LEU A 264 6.67 -15.90 -17.52
C LEU A 264 7.31 -16.11 -18.92
N LEU A 265 8.58 -15.73 -19.06
CA LEU A 265 9.32 -15.84 -20.31
C LEU A 265 10.00 -17.20 -20.51
N GLY A 266 9.87 -18.15 -19.57
CA GLY A 266 10.54 -19.44 -19.63
C GLY A 266 12.08 -19.35 -19.70
N LYS A 267 12.68 -18.31 -19.12
CA LYS A 267 14.13 -18.07 -19.21
C LYS A 267 14.91 -18.94 -18.20
N PRO A 268 16.00 -19.61 -18.62
CA PRO A 268 16.73 -20.56 -17.77
C PRO A 268 17.51 -19.91 -16.63
N GLY A 269 17.82 -18.61 -16.72
CA GLY A 269 18.62 -17.87 -15.75
C GLY A 269 17.97 -16.59 -15.25
N PRO A 270 18.50 -16.00 -14.16
CA PRO A 270 17.99 -14.75 -13.62
C PRO A 270 18.12 -13.61 -14.63
N LEU A 271 17.06 -12.79 -14.76
CA LEU A 271 17.07 -11.61 -15.62
C LEU A 271 17.79 -10.45 -14.94
N ALA A 272 18.67 -9.75 -15.66
CA ALA A 272 19.29 -8.51 -15.21
C ALA A 272 18.26 -7.37 -15.11
N GLU A 273 18.54 -6.39 -14.25
CA GLU A 273 17.66 -5.24 -14.03
C GLU A 273 17.40 -4.45 -15.32
N ALA A 274 18.42 -4.28 -16.17
CA ALA A 274 18.29 -3.60 -17.45
C ALA A 274 17.37 -4.34 -18.44
N GLU A 275 17.41 -5.67 -18.45
CA GLU A 275 16.53 -6.50 -19.31
C GLU A 275 15.08 -6.37 -18.88
N VAL A 276 14.81 -6.43 -17.57
CA VAL A 276 13.45 -6.26 -17.03
C VAL A 276 12.94 -4.85 -17.28
N ARG A 277 13.80 -3.83 -17.15
CA ARG A 277 13.45 -2.43 -17.47
C ARG A 277 13.05 -2.28 -18.93
N HIS A 278 13.84 -2.84 -19.84
CA HIS A 278 13.57 -2.76 -21.27
C HIS A 278 12.26 -3.46 -21.63
N TRP A 279 12.04 -4.67 -21.11
CA TRP A 279 10.82 -5.43 -21.38
C TRP A 279 9.57 -4.71 -20.82
N LEU A 280 9.64 -4.20 -19.58
CA LEU A 280 8.52 -3.47 -18.97
C LEU A 280 8.18 -2.19 -19.76
N ALA A 281 9.14 -1.55 -20.44
CA ALA A 281 8.89 -0.30 -21.16
C ALA A 281 7.76 -0.39 -22.20
N ALA A 282 7.54 -1.56 -22.80
CA ALA A 282 6.48 -1.81 -23.79
C ALA A 282 5.04 -1.81 -23.20
N PHE A 283 4.92 -1.76 -21.87
CA PHE A 283 3.65 -1.88 -21.16
C PHE A 283 3.21 -0.59 -20.47
N SER A 284 3.81 0.56 -20.81
CA SER A 284 3.26 1.85 -20.39
C SER A 284 1.88 2.06 -21.04
N PRO A 285 0.86 2.57 -20.31
CA PRO A 285 0.90 3.17 -18.96
C PRO A 285 0.59 2.22 -17.78
N TRP A 286 0.89 0.92 -17.86
CA TRP A 286 0.52 -0.09 -16.85
C TRP A 286 1.70 -0.94 -16.32
N ARG A 287 2.93 -0.41 -16.35
CA ARG A 287 4.12 -1.16 -15.91
C ARG A 287 4.03 -1.70 -14.48
N ALA A 288 3.48 -0.92 -13.55
CA ALA A 288 3.32 -1.34 -12.16
C ALA A 288 2.14 -2.32 -11.98
N LEU A 289 1.06 -2.18 -12.76
CA LEU A 289 -0.02 -3.16 -12.75
C LEU A 289 0.46 -4.52 -13.29
N LEU A 290 1.26 -4.52 -14.36
CA LEU A 290 1.91 -5.73 -14.86
C LEU A 290 2.86 -6.34 -13.82
N ALA A 291 3.64 -5.52 -13.12
CA ALA A 291 4.45 -5.99 -12.00
C ALA A 291 3.60 -6.66 -10.90
N ALA A 292 2.37 -6.17 -10.64
CA ALA A 292 1.46 -6.80 -9.70
C ALA A 292 0.94 -8.17 -10.17
N HIS A 293 0.66 -8.33 -11.46
CA HIS A 293 0.36 -9.66 -12.04
C HIS A 293 1.55 -10.62 -11.89
N LEU A 294 2.77 -10.13 -12.11
CA LEU A 294 4.00 -10.91 -11.89
C LEU A 294 4.19 -11.28 -10.41
N TRP A 295 3.79 -10.45 -9.46
CA TRP A 295 3.78 -10.82 -8.05
C TRP A 295 2.74 -11.91 -7.74
N ALA A 296 1.50 -11.73 -8.21
CA ALA A 296 0.40 -12.67 -8.00
C ALA A 296 0.67 -14.06 -8.60
N MET A 297 1.44 -14.13 -9.68
CA MET A 297 1.85 -15.39 -10.31
C MET A 297 2.70 -16.27 -9.38
N GLN A 298 3.36 -15.65 -8.39
CA GLN A 298 4.35 -16.32 -7.54
C GLN A 298 3.81 -16.71 -6.18
N SER A 299 2.71 -16.09 -5.74
CA SER A 299 2.13 -16.29 -4.42
C SER A 299 0.62 -16.15 -4.48
N ALA A 300 -0.10 -17.18 -4.03
CA ALA A 300 -1.52 -17.07 -3.70
C ALA A 300 -1.74 -16.29 -2.38
N ALA A 301 -0.69 -16.12 -1.56
CA ALA A 301 -0.71 -15.31 -0.36
C ALA A 301 -0.21 -13.89 -0.68
N GLY A 302 -1.16 -12.97 -0.87
CA GLY A 302 -1.03 -11.50 -0.94
C GLY A 302 0.36 -10.91 -1.13
N TYR A 303 0.57 -10.28 -2.29
CA TYR A 303 1.78 -9.52 -2.60
C TYR A 303 1.70 -8.07 -2.12
#